data_AF-A0ABD5QAJ5-F1
#
_entry.id   AF-A0ABD5QAJ5-F1
#
_cell.length_a   1.000
_cell.length_b   1.000
_cell.length_c   1.000
_cell.angle_alpha   90.00
_cell.angle_beta   90.00
_cell.angle_gamma   90.00
#
_symmetry.space_group_name_H-M   'P 1'
#
loop_
_entity.id
_entity.type
_entity.pdbx_description
1 polymer ?
#
loop_
_entity_poly.entity_id
_entity_poly.type
_entity_poly.pdbx_seq_one_letter_code
_entity_poly.pdbx_strand_id
1 'polypeptide(L)'
;MIDDSGTALEMTAAYDSYRLGRGSGDYLYLLYLLDDPVQGPSDIIPVYIGETSNIASRLMNHFRKVRDALPISEWEDDGSWGSYGKYDHIATVYERADSPLYAWLVDVSEVETGPYGYPTYRQELEAKTVGLVHSNRQFNRVFANRDFVPNRVPHEMGKVGPEWVDLENETPNEEARTAAGNTGHDLNGKHKANLWHNWVEQTIHKEIHDPEEADPIPLFETDENLVVELTDVGSSTVLKRSDAIDTRIREEGKRCVHSNGVKDGPNGLLYVMYQLTSDNPSPAEIIPRYIGKAEAYGKKNELSANFKEIAKNRTGTRSFARWGDGSYWHVGELSDTVFGEDSKKRSWASELFKQGTHQLKEQTYLWIRAWDPEKYTGPYGYPAYLAEVEGLLIGLAYETYPTQLLNHHEVPEDAPANQQEYQFQPPSE
;
A
#
# COMPACT_ATOMS: atom_id res chain seq x y z
N MET A 1 -29.68 -10.06 -7.21
CA MET A 1 -29.01 -11.24 -6.61
C MET A 1 -29.57 -11.39 -5.22
N ILE A 2 -29.76 -12.63 -4.78
CA ILE A 2 -30.38 -12.99 -3.50
C ILE A 2 -31.91 -12.87 -3.57
N ASP A 3 -32.54 -13.97 -3.96
CA ASP A 3 -33.88 -14.29 -3.44
C ASP A 3 -33.72 -15.28 -2.29
N ASP A 4 -34.80 -15.58 -1.58
CA ASP A 4 -34.86 -16.46 -0.40
C ASP A 4 -34.58 -17.96 -0.69
N SER A 5 -33.92 -18.31 -1.80
CA SER A 5 -33.82 -19.68 -2.35
C SER A 5 -32.79 -20.62 -1.71
N GLY A 6 -32.33 -20.36 -0.48
CA GLY A 6 -31.50 -21.29 0.28
C GLY A 6 -30.01 -21.31 -0.13
N THR A 7 -29.37 -22.49 -0.13
CA THR A 7 -27.89 -22.60 -0.16
C THR A 7 -27.23 -22.31 -1.51
N ALA A 8 -27.99 -22.28 -2.61
CA ALA A 8 -27.49 -22.05 -3.96
C ALA A 8 -27.78 -20.61 -4.42
N LEU A 9 -26.79 -19.93 -5.00
CA LEU A 9 -27.02 -18.62 -5.64
C LEU A 9 -27.76 -18.83 -6.96
N GLU A 10 -28.94 -18.24 -7.11
CA GLU A 10 -29.59 -18.15 -8.42
C GLU A 10 -28.83 -17.15 -9.31
N MET A 11 -28.40 -17.62 -10.48
CA MET A 11 -27.68 -16.82 -11.46
C MET A 11 -28.56 -16.50 -12.64
N THR A 12 -28.46 -15.26 -13.14
CA THR A 12 -29.15 -14.87 -14.36
C THR A 12 -28.46 -15.48 -15.58
N ALA A 13 -29.21 -15.72 -16.65
CA ALA A 13 -28.65 -16.15 -17.93
C ALA A 13 -27.57 -15.19 -18.47
N ALA A 14 -27.66 -13.90 -18.13
CA ALA A 14 -26.65 -12.91 -18.47
C ALA A 14 -25.31 -13.18 -17.77
N TYR A 15 -25.32 -13.52 -16.47
CA TYR A 15 -24.11 -13.90 -15.75
C TYR A 15 -23.50 -15.20 -16.28
N ASP A 16 -24.33 -16.22 -16.56
CA ASP A 16 -23.83 -17.48 -17.11
C ASP A 16 -23.22 -17.31 -18.51
N SER A 17 -23.86 -16.51 -19.37
CA SER A 17 -23.31 -16.17 -20.67
C SER A 17 -21.97 -15.43 -20.55
N TYR A 18 -21.83 -14.54 -19.57
CA TYR A 18 -20.59 -13.83 -19.30
C TYR A 18 -19.48 -14.78 -18.80
N ARG A 19 -19.79 -15.62 -17.81
CA ARG A 19 -18.86 -16.59 -17.20
C ARG A 19 -18.26 -17.54 -18.24
N LEU A 20 -19.06 -17.97 -19.21
CA LEU A 20 -18.63 -18.90 -20.25
C LEU A 20 -17.80 -18.24 -21.37
N GLY A 21 -17.77 -16.90 -21.44
CA GLY A 21 -17.07 -16.15 -22.49
C GLY A 21 -15.84 -15.33 -22.02
N ARG A 22 -15.72 -14.99 -20.73
CA ARG A 22 -14.65 -14.13 -20.17
C ARG A 22 -14.24 -14.58 -18.77
N GLY A 23 -13.40 -15.61 -18.69
CA GLY A 23 -13.00 -16.25 -17.43
C GLY A 23 -11.60 -15.89 -16.92
N SER A 24 -10.63 -15.77 -17.83
CA SER A 24 -9.21 -15.52 -17.53
C SER A 24 -8.70 -14.35 -18.36
N GLY A 25 -7.99 -13.43 -17.72
CA GLY A 25 -7.52 -12.18 -18.31
C GLY A 25 -7.31 -11.15 -17.21
N ASP A 26 -6.63 -10.05 -17.51
CA ASP A 26 -6.41 -9.00 -16.53
C ASP A 26 -7.61 -8.07 -16.50
N TYR A 27 -8.35 -8.05 -15.39
CA TYR A 27 -9.57 -7.25 -15.26
C TYR A 27 -9.48 -6.23 -14.14
N LEU A 28 -10.01 -5.03 -14.41
CA LEU A 28 -10.46 -4.09 -13.40
C LEU A 28 -11.99 -4.19 -13.33
N TYR A 29 -12.55 -4.20 -12.13
CA TYR A 29 -13.99 -4.21 -11.94
C TYR A 29 -14.42 -3.22 -10.86
N LEU A 30 -15.65 -2.74 -11.01
CA LEU A 30 -16.31 -1.79 -10.14
C LEU A 30 -17.69 -2.36 -9.77
N LEU A 31 -17.98 -2.48 -8.48
CA LEU A 31 -19.34 -2.59 -7.95
C LEU A 31 -19.85 -1.17 -7.69
N TYR A 32 -21.05 -0.85 -8.17
CA TYR A 32 -21.57 0.51 -8.09
C TYR A 32 -23.10 0.55 -7.98
N LEU A 33 -23.61 1.67 -7.49
CA LEU A 33 -25.03 2.04 -7.55
C LEU A 33 -25.23 3.11 -8.64
N LEU A 34 -26.48 3.25 -9.09
CA LEU A 34 -26.91 4.33 -9.96
C LEU A 34 -27.90 5.22 -9.22
N ASP A 35 -27.66 6.53 -9.28
CA ASP A 35 -28.64 7.55 -8.88
C ASP A 35 -29.58 7.81 -10.06
N ASP A 36 -30.85 7.46 -9.88
CA ASP A 36 -31.87 7.68 -10.89
C ASP A 36 -32.53 9.07 -10.76
N PRO A 37 -32.72 9.81 -11.87
CA PRO A 37 -32.40 9.42 -13.24
C PRO A 37 -30.93 9.68 -13.61
N VAL A 38 -30.25 8.69 -14.20
CA VAL A 38 -28.85 8.84 -14.65
C VAL A 38 -28.72 9.89 -15.76
N GLN A 39 -28.03 10.99 -15.47
CA GLN A 39 -27.70 12.09 -16.38
C GLN A 39 -26.22 12.12 -16.78
N GLY A 40 -25.32 11.54 -15.98
CA GLY A 40 -23.90 11.56 -16.26
C GLY A 40 -23.02 10.78 -15.27
N PRO A 41 -21.69 10.92 -15.37
CA PRO A 41 -20.74 10.17 -14.54
C PRO A 41 -20.86 10.43 -13.03
N SER A 42 -21.40 11.58 -12.62
CA SER A 42 -21.66 11.92 -11.22
C SER A 42 -22.70 11.05 -10.54
N ASP A 43 -23.53 10.37 -11.34
CA ASP A 43 -24.65 9.55 -10.86
C ASP A 43 -24.23 8.07 -10.71
N ILE A 44 -22.95 7.77 -10.97
CA ILE A 44 -22.33 6.48 -10.70
C ILE A 44 -21.71 6.56 -9.31
N ILE A 45 -22.25 5.80 -8.35
CA ILE A 45 -21.74 5.75 -6.98
C ILE A 45 -20.85 4.51 -6.80
N PRO A 46 -19.52 4.66 -6.69
CA PRO A 46 -18.63 3.53 -6.48
C PRO A 46 -18.84 2.90 -5.10
N VAL A 47 -19.06 1.59 -5.08
CA VAL A 47 -19.18 0.80 -3.84
C VAL A 47 -17.90 0.02 -3.58
N TYR A 48 -17.31 -0.60 -4.61
CA TYR A 48 -16.06 -1.34 -4.44
C TYR A 48 -15.33 -1.48 -5.78
N ILE A 49 -14.03 -1.26 -5.78
CA ILE A 49 -13.13 -1.47 -6.92
C ILE A 49 -12.22 -2.66 -6.59
N GLY A 50 -11.90 -3.46 -7.60
CA GLY A 50 -10.81 -4.41 -7.44
C GLY A 50 -10.22 -4.86 -8.76
N GLU A 51 -9.10 -5.56 -8.66
CA GLU A 51 -8.45 -6.20 -9.81
C GLU A 51 -8.45 -7.73 -9.68
N THR A 52 -8.37 -8.43 -10.81
CA THR A 52 -8.18 -9.88 -10.83
C THR A 52 -7.76 -10.43 -12.18
N SER A 53 -7.02 -11.55 -12.18
CA SER A 53 -6.78 -12.38 -13.36
C SER A 53 -7.92 -13.38 -13.68
N ASN A 54 -8.92 -13.52 -12.79
CA ASN A 54 -10.03 -14.47 -12.91
C ASN A 54 -11.35 -13.86 -12.41
N ILE A 55 -12.00 -13.11 -13.30
CA ILE A 55 -13.15 -12.28 -12.95
C ILE A 55 -14.39 -13.09 -12.57
N ALA A 56 -14.63 -14.20 -13.27
CA ALA A 56 -15.75 -15.09 -12.96
C ALA A 56 -15.69 -15.61 -11.51
N SER A 57 -14.53 -16.14 -11.11
CA SER A 57 -14.34 -16.66 -9.75
C SER A 57 -14.35 -15.55 -8.70
N ARG A 58 -13.79 -14.38 -9.02
CA ARG A 58 -13.75 -13.23 -8.13
C ARG A 58 -15.16 -12.70 -7.82
N LEU A 59 -16.00 -12.48 -8.84
CA LEU A 59 -17.38 -12.03 -8.66
C LEU A 59 -18.21 -13.06 -7.87
N MET A 60 -18.09 -14.35 -8.21
CA MET A 60 -18.78 -15.42 -7.48
C MET A 60 -18.42 -15.40 -5.98
N ASN A 61 -17.14 -15.18 -5.65
CA ASN A 61 -16.70 -15.08 -4.27
C ASN A 61 -17.29 -13.85 -3.57
N HIS A 62 -17.34 -12.69 -4.23
CA HIS A 62 -17.99 -11.50 -3.67
C HIS A 62 -19.46 -11.76 -3.40
N PHE A 63 -20.19 -12.35 -4.35
CA PHE A 63 -21.62 -12.62 -4.21
C PHE A 63 -21.93 -13.56 -3.04
N ARG A 64 -21.14 -14.62 -2.87
CA ARG A 64 -21.27 -15.53 -1.71
C ARG A 64 -21.05 -14.78 -0.40
N LYS A 65 -19.99 -13.97 -0.32
CA LYS A 65 -19.64 -13.28 0.92
C LYS A 65 -20.58 -12.13 1.26
N VAL A 66 -21.16 -11.45 0.28
CA VAL A 66 -22.22 -10.45 0.50
C VAL A 66 -23.49 -11.13 1.00
N ARG A 67 -23.89 -12.26 0.40
CA ARG A 67 -25.01 -13.07 0.89
C ARG A 67 -24.80 -13.53 2.33
N ASP A 68 -23.61 -14.04 2.63
CA ASP A 68 -23.29 -14.56 3.97
C ASP A 68 -23.23 -13.44 5.04
N ALA A 69 -23.18 -12.17 4.63
CA ALA A 69 -23.22 -11.00 5.50
C ALA A 69 -24.64 -10.38 5.64
N LEU A 70 -25.66 -10.99 5.03
CA LEU A 70 -27.06 -10.57 5.15
C LEU A 70 -27.86 -11.54 6.04
N PRO A 71 -28.90 -11.06 6.73
CA PRO A 71 -29.35 -9.65 6.81
C PRO A 71 -28.45 -8.82 7.72
N ILE A 72 -28.27 -7.51 7.45
CA ILE A 72 -27.38 -6.68 8.28
C ILE A 72 -27.89 -6.47 9.71
N SER A 73 -29.18 -6.72 9.94
CA SER A 73 -29.80 -6.68 11.28
C SER A 73 -29.27 -7.77 12.23
N GLU A 74 -28.62 -8.81 11.70
CA GLU A 74 -27.95 -9.86 12.47
C GLU A 74 -26.46 -9.56 12.74
N TRP A 75 -25.94 -8.43 12.25
CA TRP A 75 -24.58 -8.03 12.57
C TRP A 75 -24.45 -7.70 14.05
N GLU A 76 -23.50 -8.35 14.72
CA GLU A 76 -23.14 -8.09 16.11
C GLU A 76 -21.68 -7.65 16.18
N ASP A 77 -21.41 -6.64 16.99
CA ASP A 77 -20.03 -6.32 17.36
C ASP A 77 -19.49 -7.44 18.26
N ASP A 78 -18.65 -8.28 17.69
CA ASP A 78 -17.94 -9.35 18.41
C ASP A 78 -16.76 -8.83 19.23
N GLY A 79 -16.57 -7.51 19.28
CA GLY A 79 -15.44 -6.83 19.94
C GLY A 79 -14.11 -7.06 19.23
N SER A 80 -14.11 -7.74 18.08
CA SER A 80 -12.92 -7.95 17.28
C SER A 80 -12.62 -6.73 16.41
N TRP A 81 -11.34 -6.51 16.18
CA TRP A 81 -10.90 -5.39 15.37
C TRP A 81 -11.24 -5.61 13.89
N GLY A 82 -12.04 -4.70 13.33
CA GLY A 82 -12.53 -4.81 11.95
C GLY A 82 -13.67 -5.81 11.78
N SER A 83 -14.44 -6.05 12.86
CA SER A 83 -15.66 -6.87 12.91
C SER A 83 -16.68 -6.48 11.85
N TYR A 84 -16.80 -5.18 11.54
CA TYR A 84 -17.48 -4.70 10.35
C TYR A 84 -16.54 -4.79 9.13
N GLY A 85 -16.68 -5.88 8.39
CA GLY A 85 -15.86 -6.28 7.27
C GLY A 85 -16.18 -5.53 5.97
N LYS A 86 -15.34 -5.77 4.96
CA LYS A 86 -15.61 -5.32 3.58
C LYS A 86 -16.98 -5.81 3.09
N TYR A 87 -17.32 -7.06 3.40
CA TYR A 87 -18.55 -7.67 2.90
C TYR A 87 -19.78 -7.23 3.68
N ASP A 88 -19.65 -6.98 4.99
CA ASP A 88 -20.68 -6.34 5.80
C ASP A 88 -20.97 -4.92 5.31
N HIS A 89 -19.94 -4.19 4.89
CA HIS A 89 -20.08 -2.87 4.27
C HIS A 89 -20.84 -2.94 2.94
N ILE A 90 -20.40 -3.79 2.00
CA ILE A 90 -21.09 -3.95 0.71
C ILE A 90 -22.54 -4.44 0.92
N ALA A 91 -22.77 -5.35 1.86
CA ALA A 91 -24.10 -5.84 2.21
C ALA A 91 -25.01 -4.73 2.78
N THR A 92 -24.46 -3.88 3.65
CA THR A 92 -25.19 -2.72 4.20
C THR A 92 -25.56 -1.73 3.11
N VAL A 93 -24.64 -1.43 2.19
CA VAL A 93 -24.94 -0.60 1.02
C VAL A 93 -26.05 -1.23 0.18
N TYR A 94 -25.94 -2.53 -0.10
CA TYR A 94 -26.93 -3.27 -0.88
C TYR A 94 -28.33 -3.28 -0.25
N GLU A 95 -28.43 -3.50 1.07
CA GLU A 95 -29.72 -3.57 1.77
C GLU A 95 -30.37 -2.19 1.95
N ARG A 96 -29.58 -1.11 2.04
CA ARG A 96 -30.08 0.27 2.22
C ARG A 96 -30.37 1.01 0.90
N ALA A 97 -29.83 0.56 -0.22
CA ALA A 97 -29.96 1.25 -1.50
C ALA A 97 -31.31 0.97 -2.19
N ASP A 98 -31.89 2.00 -2.79
CA ASP A 98 -33.10 1.89 -3.63
C ASP A 98 -32.80 1.39 -5.06
N SER A 99 -31.51 1.31 -5.43
CA SER A 99 -31.06 0.83 -6.74
C SER A 99 -30.29 -0.50 -6.63
N PRO A 100 -30.33 -1.34 -7.69
CA PRO A 100 -29.55 -2.57 -7.71
C PRO A 100 -28.05 -2.30 -7.59
N LEU A 101 -27.31 -3.21 -6.95
CA LEU A 101 -25.86 -3.21 -7.02
C LEU A 101 -25.40 -3.76 -8.38
N TYR A 102 -24.85 -2.88 -9.21
CA TYR A 102 -24.34 -3.19 -10.54
C TYR A 102 -22.86 -3.59 -10.49
N ALA A 103 -22.39 -4.27 -11.54
CA ALA A 103 -20.98 -4.60 -11.74
C ALA A 103 -20.53 -4.14 -13.13
N TRP A 104 -19.52 -3.28 -13.18
CA TRP A 104 -18.82 -2.86 -14.39
C TRP A 104 -17.45 -3.52 -14.44
N LEU A 105 -17.04 -3.93 -15.63
CA LEU A 105 -15.91 -4.84 -15.85
C LEU A 105 -15.20 -4.38 -17.10
N VAL A 106 -13.87 -4.22 -17.04
CA VAL A 106 -13.04 -3.90 -18.20
C VAL A 106 -11.83 -4.82 -18.24
N ASP A 107 -11.53 -5.32 -19.43
CA ASP A 107 -10.27 -6.00 -19.69
C ASP A 107 -9.18 -4.93 -19.77
N VAL A 108 -8.14 -5.04 -18.95
CA VAL A 108 -7.07 -4.05 -18.85
C VAL A 108 -6.33 -3.92 -20.19
N SER A 109 -6.33 -4.95 -21.04
CA SER A 109 -5.76 -4.86 -22.39
C SER A 109 -6.54 -3.94 -23.33
N GLU A 110 -7.80 -3.62 -23.01
CA GLU A 110 -8.64 -2.66 -23.73
C GLU A 110 -8.45 -1.21 -23.22
N VAL A 111 -7.63 -1.01 -22.18
CA VAL A 111 -7.38 0.30 -21.55
C VAL A 111 -6.00 0.82 -21.94
N GLU A 112 -5.95 1.84 -22.81
CA GLU A 112 -4.68 2.45 -23.23
C GLU A 112 -4.02 3.27 -22.10
N THR A 113 -4.82 3.97 -21.29
CA THR A 113 -4.33 4.84 -20.22
C THR A 113 -5.15 4.70 -18.95
N GLY A 114 -4.48 4.76 -17.80
CA GLY A 114 -5.11 4.80 -16.49
C GLY A 114 -5.69 6.18 -16.16
N PRO A 115 -6.27 6.35 -14.97
CA PRO A 115 -6.99 7.55 -14.56
C PRO A 115 -6.22 8.87 -14.63
N TYR A 116 -4.88 8.82 -14.57
CA TYR A 116 -4.01 10.00 -14.65
C TYR A 116 -3.47 10.27 -16.07
N GLY A 117 -3.97 9.59 -17.10
CA GLY A 117 -3.59 9.81 -18.50
C GLY A 117 -2.26 9.15 -18.91
N TYR A 118 -1.79 8.15 -18.17
CA TYR A 118 -0.55 7.43 -18.43
C TYR A 118 -0.79 5.94 -18.74
N PRO A 119 0.09 5.28 -19.52
CA PRO A 119 0.06 3.83 -19.70
C PRO A 119 -0.04 3.11 -18.36
N THR A 120 -0.73 1.99 -18.33
CA THR A 120 -1.12 1.34 -17.07
C THR A 120 -1.06 -0.18 -17.14
N TYR A 121 -1.10 -0.81 -15.98
CA TYR A 121 -1.16 -2.26 -15.83
C TYR A 121 -2.07 -2.62 -14.65
N ARG A 122 -2.51 -3.87 -14.60
CA ARG A 122 -3.57 -4.32 -13.68
C ARG A 122 -3.32 -3.94 -12.22
N GLN A 123 -2.12 -4.22 -11.72
CA GLN A 123 -1.78 -4.05 -10.30
C GLN A 123 -1.77 -2.58 -9.88
N GLU A 124 -1.38 -1.64 -10.75
CA GLU A 124 -1.42 -0.21 -10.40
C GLU A 124 -2.83 0.41 -10.51
N LEU A 125 -3.76 -0.21 -11.25
CA LEU A 125 -5.08 0.39 -11.54
C LEU A 125 -5.99 0.46 -10.30
N GLU A 126 -5.98 -0.56 -9.45
CA GLU A 126 -6.81 -0.55 -8.24
C GLU A 126 -6.43 0.62 -7.34
N ALA A 127 -5.15 0.73 -6.96
CA ALA A 127 -4.65 1.80 -6.09
C ALA A 127 -4.98 3.20 -6.62
N LYS A 128 -4.74 3.43 -7.92
CA LYS A 128 -4.99 4.70 -8.58
C LYS A 128 -6.47 5.07 -8.61
N THR A 129 -7.33 4.12 -8.97
CA THR A 129 -8.78 4.38 -9.08
C THR A 129 -9.40 4.57 -7.70
N VAL A 130 -8.98 3.77 -6.72
CA VAL A 130 -9.42 3.88 -5.33
C VAL A 130 -9.02 5.23 -4.72
N GLY A 131 -7.77 5.67 -4.95
CA GLY A 131 -7.30 6.99 -4.51
C GLY A 131 -8.14 8.14 -5.07
N LEU A 132 -8.47 8.09 -6.37
CA LEU A 132 -9.36 9.08 -6.98
C LEU A 132 -10.76 9.10 -6.34
N VAL A 133 -11.36 7.94 -6.07
CA VAL A 133 -12.67 7.88 -5.42
C VAL A 133 -12.62 8.52 -4.03
N HIS A 134 -11.60 8.19 -3.22
CA HIS A 134 -11.42 8.79 -1.89
C HIS A 134 -11.12 10.30 -1.92
N SER A 135 -10.53 10.79 -3.01
CA SER A 135 -10.31 12.24 -3.19
C SER A 135 -11.60 13.02 -3.49
N ASN A 136 -12.68 12.32 -3.89
CA ASN A 136 -13.95 12.94 -4.23
C ASN A 136 -14.86 13.03 -3.01
N ARG A 137 -15.35 14.25 -2.73
CA ARG A 137 -16.21 14.58 -1.59
C ARG A 137 -17.52 13.80 -1.54
N GLN A 138 -17.97 13.23 -2.65
CA GLN A 138 -19.24 12.52 -2.73
C GLN A 138 -19.19 11.08 -2.15
N PHE A 139 -18.01 10.48 -1.92
CA PHE A 139 -17.89 9.02 -1.76
C PHE A 139 -17.35 8.51 -0.41
N ASN A 140 -17.81 9.10 0.70
CA ASN A 140 -17.12 8.96 1.99
C ASN A 140 -17.55 7.78 2.86
N ARG A 141 -18.75 7.22 2.63
CA ARG A 141 -19.34 6.18 3.50
C ARG A 141 -19.94 4.99 2.77
N VAL A 142 -20.00 5.07 1.44
CA VAL A 142 -20.49 3.99 0.57
C VAL A 142 -19.35 3.10 0.07
N PHE A 143 -18.15 3.67 -0.04
CA PHE A 143 -17.03 3.00 -0.69
C PHE A 143 -16.27 2.06 0.26
N ALA A 144 -16.23 0.77 -0.07
CA ALA A 144 -15.77 -0.32 0.78
C ALA A 144 -14.28 -0.72 0.61
N ASN A 145 -13.53 -0.01 -0.24
CA ASN A 145 -12.08 -0.22 -0.43
C ASN A 145 -11.29 0.29 0.78
N ARG A 146 -11.27 -0.53 1.82
CA ARG A 146 -10.66 -0.20 3.11
C ARG A 146 -9.13 -0.38 3.18
N ASP A 147 -8.52 -1.06 2.21
CA ASP A 147 -7.07 -1.31 2.19
C ASP A 147 -6.25 -0.08 1.75
N PHE A 148 -6.93 0.97 1.26
CA PHE A 148 -6.33 2.20 0.72
C PHE A 148 -6.69 3.45 1.54
N VAL A 149 -7.30 3.26 2.71
CA VAL A 149 -7.53 4.32 3.71
C VAL A 149 -6.67 4.06 4.94
N PRO A 150 -6.39 5.09 5.76
CA PRO A 150 -5.68 4.88 7.02
C PRO A 150 -6.40 3.84 7.90
N ASN A 151 -5.66 2.90 8.51
CA ASN A 151 -6.23 1.83 9.35
C ASN A 151 -7.17 2.30 10.50
N ARG A 152 -7.16 3.58 10.90
CA ARG A 152 -8.14 4.14 11.84
C ARG A 152 -9.58 4.10 11.30
N VAL A 153 -9.76 4.23 9.98
CA VAL A 153 -11.09 4.28 9.34
C VAL A 153 -11.80 2.92 9.52
N PRO A 154 -11.20 1.77 9.16
CA PRO A 154 -11.76 0.45 9.49
C PRO A 154 -12.09 0.25 10.98
N HIS A 155 -11.36 0.90 11.88
CA HIS A 155 -11.63 0.82 13.31
C HIS A 155 -12.85 1.63 13.72
N GLU A 156 -13.02 2.83 13.20
CA GLU A 156 -14.23 3.63 13.43
C GLU A 156 -15.45 2.95 12.83
N MET A 157 -15.32 2.37 11.64
CA MET A 157 -16.34 1.52 11.01
C MET A 157 -16.78 0.38 11.93
N GLY A 158 -15.83 -0.37 12.51
CA GLY A 158 -16.13 -1.47 13.41
C GLY A 158 -16.92 -1.07 14.67
N LYS A 159 -16.75 0.17 15.17
CA LYS A 159 -17.46 0.66 16.35
C LYS A 159 -18.93 0.98 16.12
N VAL A 160 -19.29 1.34 14.89
CA VAL A 160 -20.66 1.78 14.54
C VAL A 160 -21.38 0.79 13.62
N GLY A 161 -20.65 -0.15 13.01
CA GLY A 161 -21.21 -1.22 12.19
C GLY A 161 -22.01 -0.67 11.00
N PRO A 162 -23.22 -1.21 10.74
CA PRO A 162 -24.09 -0.75 9.66
C PRO A 162 -24.39 0.76 9.67
N GLU A 163 -24.38 1.42 10.83
CA GLU A 163 -24.60 2.87 10.96
C GLU A 163 -23.45 3.71 10.38
N TRP A 164 -22.33 3.08 10.02
CA TRP A 164 -21.28 3.76 9.24
C TRP A 164 -21.79 4.21 7.87
N VAL A 165 -22.62 3.38 7.23
CA VAL A 165 -23.08 3.60 5.86
C VAL A 165 -24.21 4.61 5.85
N ASP A 166 -23.95 5.71 5.16
CA ASP A 166 -24.86 6.83 5.04
C ASP A 166 -24.90 7.27 3.58
N LEU A 167 -25.97 6.90 2.88
CA LEU A 167 -26.16 7.15 1.45
C LEU A 167 -26.49 8.63 1.17
N GLU A 168 -26.98 9.37 2.17
CA GLU A 168 -27.39 10.77 2.03
C GLU A 168 -26.29 11.75 2.48
N ASN A 169 -25.19 11.25 3.05
CA ASN A 169 -24.18 12.12 3.64
C ASN A 169 -23.23 12.73 2.61
N GLU A 170 -23.47 13.99 2.31
CA GLU A 170 -22.60 14.81 1.46
C GLU A 170 -21.39 15.39 2.19
N THR A 171 -21.23 15.13 3.50
CA THR A 171 -20.11 15.68 4.28
C THR A 171 -18.80 15.02 3.85
N PRO A 172 -17.82 15.80 3.36
CA PRO A 172 -16.48 15.29 3.00
C PRO A 172 -15.83 14.51 4.16
N ASN A 173 -15.28 13.32 3.89
CA ASN A 173 -14.35 12.64 4.80
C ASN A 173 -13.03 13.43 4.88
N GLU A 174 -12.14 13.01 5.77
CA GLU A 174 -10.85 13.67 5.91
C GLU A 174 -10.07 13.67 4.60
N GLU A 175 -10.13 12.56 3.87
CA GLU A 175 -9.42 12.35 2.62
C GLU A 175 -9.82 13.37 1.54
N ALA A 176 -11.11 13.52 1.31
CA ALA A 176 -11.66 14.46 0.35
C ALA A 176 -11.51 15.94 0.79
N ARG A 177 -11.40 16.22 2.10
CA ARG A 177 -11.09 17.59 2.58
C ARG A 177 -9.65 17.96 2.24
N THR A 178 -8.73 17.04 2.48
CA THR A 178 -7.30 17.22 2.20
C THR A 178 -7.05 17.34 0.70
N ALA A 179 -7.70 16.50 -0.11
CA ALA A 179 -7.60 16.57 -1.58
C ALA A 179 -8.16 17.88 -2.15
N ALA A 180 -9.27 18.38 -1.61
CA ALA A 180 -9.93 19.58 -2.14
C ALA A 180 -9.22 20.91 -1.81
N GLY A 181 -8.17 20.89 -0.99
CA GLY A 181 -7.38 22.07 -0.62
C GLY A 181 -6.36 22.53 -1.67
N ASN A 182 -6.00 21.69 -2.65
CA ASN A 182 -4.92 21.97 -3.58
C ASN A 182 -5.35 21.81 -5.04
N THR A 183 -5.13 22.86 -5.83
CA THR A 183 -5.22 22.79 -7.29
C THR A 183 -4.03 21.97 -7.79
N GLY A 184 -4.29 20.79 -8.36
CA GLY A 184 -3.24 19.91 -8.87
C GLY A 184 -2.25 20.65 -9.78
N HIS A 185 -0.98 20.28 -9.68
CA HIS A 185 0.03 20.79 -10.62
C HIS A 185 -0.31 20.39 -12.05
N ASP A 186 0.02 21.25 -13.03
CA ASP A 186 -0.07 20.88 -14.44
C ASP A 186 0.87 19.70 -14.73
N LEU A 187 0.28 18.52 -14.96
CA LEU A 187 0.98 17.29 -15.31
C LEU A 187 1.10 17.10 -16.83
N ASN A 188 0.53 18.02 -17.64
CA ASN A 188 0.48 17.85 -19.10
C ASN A 188 1.87 17.63 -19.70
N GLY A 189 2.01 16.57 -20.48
CA GLY A 189 3.24 16.21 -21.21
C GLY A 189 4.37 15.62 -20.35
N LYS A 190 4.21 15.49 -19.02
CA LYS A 190 5.22 14.82 -18.18
C LYS A 190 5.09 13.31 -18.28
N HIS A 191 6.14 12.56 -18.60
CA HIS A 191 6.12 11.09 -18.51
C HIS A 191 6.20 10.62 -17.04
N LYS A 192 5.80 9.37 -16.75
CA LYS A 192 5.89 8.78 -15.40
C LYS A 192 7.29 8.92 -14.78
N ALA A 193 8.34 8.73 -15.57
CA ALA A 193 9.73 8.95 -15.13
C ALA A 193 9.97 10.38 -14.62
N ASN A 194 9.44 11.39 -15.34
CA ASN A 194 9.53 12.77 -14.89
C ASN A 194 8.78 13.00 -13.58
N LEU A 195 7.64 12.32 -13.36
CA LEU A 195 6.90 12.41 -12.10
C LEU A 195 7.69 11.80 -10.94
N TRP A 196 8.31 10.64 -11.16
CA TRP A 196 9.22 10.03 -10.19
C TRP A 196 10.39 10.95 -9.85
N HIS A 197 11.13 11.43 -10.84
CA HIS A 197 12.31 12.28 -10.62
C HIS A 197 11.95 13.62 -9.97
N ASN A 198 10.82 14.23 -10.34
CA ASN A 198 10.33 15.43 -9.65
C ASN A 198 10.00 15.14 -8.18
N TRP A 199 9.36 14.02 -7.87
CA TRP A 199 9.08 13.66 -6.47
C TRP A 199 10.36 13.44 -5.68
N VAL A 200 11.34 12.72 -6.26
CA VAL A 200 12.67 12.52 -5.66
C VAL A 200 13.40 13.86 -5.44
N GLU A 201 13.35 14.76 -6.42
CA GLU A 201 13.95 16.10 -6.34
C GLU A 201 13.43 16.87 -5.13
N GLN A 202 12.10 16.87 -4.92
CA GLN A 202 11.44 17.61 -3.85
C GLN A 202 11.53 16.94 -2.47
N THR A 203 12.01 15.69 -2.41
CA THR A 203 12.08 14.89 -1.18
C THR A 203 13.53 14.45 -0.91
N ILE A 204 13.90 13.25 -1.33
CA ILE A 204 15.16 12.58 -1.00
C ILE A 204 16.36 13.43 -1.43
N HIS A 205 16.37 13.90 -2.68
CA HIS A 205 17.49 14.69 -3.22
C HIS A 205 17.66 16.00 -2.47
N LYS A 206 16.56 16.70 -2.17
CA LYS A 206 16.60 17.95 -1.41
C LYS A 206 17.19 17.74 -0.02
N GLU A 207 16.78 16.68 0.68
CA GLU A 207 17.26 16.39 2.03
C GLU A 207 18.73 15.91 2.04
N ILE A 208 19.19 15.20 1.01
CA ILE A 208 20.63 14.87 0.83
C ILE A 208 21.50 16.14 0.75
N HIS A 209 20.96 17.24 0.21
CA HIS A 209 21.68 18.50 0.04
C HIS A 209 21.34 19.54 1.12
N ASP A 210 20.51 19.19 2.10
CA ASP A 210 20.17 20.07 3.21
C ASP A 210 21.19 19.88 4.34
N PRO A 211 22.01 20.91 4.68
CA PRO A 211 23.03 20.77 5.73
C PRO A 211 22.46 20.53 7.13
N GLU A 212 21.16 20.74 7.34
CA GLU A 212 20.46 20.48 8.60
C GLU A 212 19.90 19.05 8.67
N GLU A 213 19.92 18.30 7.57
CA GLU A 213 19.48 16.91 7.51
C GLU A 213 20.68 15.96 7.57
N ALA A 214 20.48 14.80 8.22
CA ALA A 214 21.51 13.76 8.34
C ALA A 214 21.58 12.84 7.11
N ASP A 215 20.86 13.15 6.04
CA ASP A 215 20.76 12.33 4.84
C ASP A 215 21.99 12.52 3.92
N PRO A 216 22.42 11.49 3.18
CA PRO A 216 21.85 10.14 3.12
C PRO A 216 22.26 9.27 4.33
N ILE A 217 21.31 8.53 4.91
CA ILE A 217 21.56 7.66 6.07
C ILE A 217 21.79 6.20 5.62
N PRO A 218 22.96 5.59 5.88
CA PRO A 218 23.20 4.17 5.64
C PRO A 218 22.18 3.28 6.34
N LEU A 219 21.62 2.29 5.63
CA LEU A 219 20.71 1.31 6.23
C LEU A 219 21.45 0.38 7.20
N PHE A 220 22.64 -0.07 6.82
CA PHE A 220 23.46 -1.00 7.59
C PHE A 220 24.71 -0.32 8.15
N GLU A 221 25.16 -0.80 9.30
CA GLU A 221 26.49 -0.48 9.82
C GLU A 221 27.53 -1.31 9.05
N THR A 222 28.55 -0.68 8.49
CA THR A 222 29.55 -1.37 7.66
C THR A 222 30.98 -0.97 8.00
N ASP A 223 31.92 -1.86 7.75
CA ASP A 223 33.34 -1.50 7.71
C ASP A 223 33.71 -0.74 6.42
N GLU A 224 35.00 -0.40 6.28
CA GLU A 224 35.57 0.30 5.12
C GLU A 224 35.44 -0.48 3.79
N ASN A 225 35.13 -1.77 3.84
CA ASN A 225 34.95 -2.65 2.69
C ASN A 225 33.48 -2.99 2.42
N LEU A 226 32.54 -2.29 3.07
CA LEU A 226 31.09 -2.56 2.99
C LEU A 226 30.67 -3.93 3.53
N VAL A 227 31.46 -4.52 4.42
CA VAL A 227 31.07 -5.72 5.17
C VAL A 227 30.11 -5.29 6.28
N VAL A 228 28.88 -5.80 6.24
CA VAL A 228 27.86 -5.44 7.24
C VAL A 228 28.20 -6.05 8.59
N GLU A 229 28.23 -5.20 9.62
CA GLU A 229 28.37 -5.66 10.99
C GLU A 229 27.20 -6.55 11.41
N LEU A 230 27.46 -7.47 12.33
CA LEU A 230 26.46 -8.41 12.83
C LEU A 230 26.11 -8.10 14.28
N THR A 231 24.88 -8.40 14.67
CA THR A 231 24.43 -8.33 16.05
C THR A 231 23.62 -9.57 16.39
N ASP A 232 23.68 -10.00 17.65
CA ASP A 232 22.94 -11.17 18.12
C ASP A 232 21.61 -10.74 18.75
N VAL A 233 20.51 -11.32 18.25
CA VAL A 233 19.17 -11.10 18.78
C VAL A 233 18.62 -12.45 19.25
N GLY A 234 18.72 -12.69 20.56
CA GLY A 234 18.35 -13.98 21.14
C GLY A 234 19.33 -15.06 20.71
N SER A 235 18.87 -16.04 19.92
CA SER A 235 19.69 -17.12 19.36
C SER A 235 20.05 -16.92 17.89
N SER A 236 19.59 -15.83 17.26
CA SER A 236 19.79 -15.57 15.83
C SER A 236 20.81 -14.45 15.64
N THR A 237 21.65 -14.60 14.62
CA THR A 237 22.57 -13.56 14.16
C THR A 237 21.89 -12.74 13.07
N VAL A 238 21.87 -11.42 13.21
CA VAL A 238 21.18 -10.52 12.27
C VAL A 238 22.11 -9.43 11.75
N LEU A 239 21.83 -8.96 10.53
CA LEU A 239 22.49 -7.80 9.93
C LEU A 239 22.23 -6.55 10.78
N LYS A 240 23.29 -5.87 11.20
CA LYS A 240 23.18 -4.69 12.06
C LYS A 240 22.77 -3.46 11.24
N ARG A 241 21.63 -2.87 11.58
CA ARG A 241 21.24 -1.53 11.09
C ARG A 241 22.18 -0.47 11.67
N SER A 242 22.38 0.63 10.95
CA SER A 242 23.13 1.76 11.50
C SER A 242 22.41 2.39 12.69
N ASP A 243 23.15 2.92 13.67
CA ASP A 243 22.55 3.61 14.81
C ASP A 243 21.80 4.89 14.38
N ALA A 244 22.27 5.51 13.29
CA ALA A 244 21.65 6.69 12.70
C ALA A 244 20.25 6.38 12.13
N ILE A 245 20.07 5.25 11.44
CA ILE A 245 18.74 4.90 10.91
C ILE A 245 17.78 4.48 12.02
N ASP A 246 18.27 3.77 13.05
CA ASP A 246 17.47 3.45 14.23
C ASP A 246 17.01 4.73 14.96
N THR A 247 17.86 5.75 15.01
CA THR A 247 17.51 7.07 15.56
C THR A 247 16.42 7.74 14.71
N ARG A 248 16.61 7.84 13.39
CA ARG A 248 15.63 8.45 12.47
C ARG A 248 14.26 7.75 12.54
N ILE A 249 14.22 6.41 12.52
CA ILE A 249 12.97 5.64 12.63
C ILE A 249 12.23 5.98 13.93
N ARG A 250 12.94 6.15 15.06
CA ARG A 250 12.33 6.53 16.35
C ARG A 250 11.80 7.95 16.34
N GLU A 251 12.57 8.89 15.80
CA GLU A 251 12.19 10.30 15.74
C GLU A 251 10.93 10.49 14.87
N GLU A 252 10.94 9.96 13.66
CA GLU A 252 9.80 10.02 12.75
C GLU A 252 8.62 9.21 13.33
N GLY A 253 8.88 8.03 13.90
CA GLY A 253 7.85 7.21 14.53
C GLY A 253 7.17 7.93 15.69
N LYS A 254 7.91 8.67 16.52
CA LYS A 254 7.38 9.48 17.63
C LYS A 254 6.46 10.62 17.17
N ARG A 255 6.56 11.06 15.91
CA ARG A 255 5.61 12.03 15.34
C ARG A 255 4.23 11.41 15.13
N CYS A 256 4.17 10.09 14.90
CA CYS A 256 2.94 9.37 14.64
C CYS A 256 2.23 8.89 15.92
N VAL A 257 2.95 8.72 17.04
CA VAL A 257 2.40 8.05 18.24
C VAL A 257 2.65 8.79 19.55
N HIS A 258 1.78 8.54 20.52
CA HIS A 258 2.01 8.82 21.94
C HIS A 258 2.12 7.49 22.71
N SER A 259 2.33 7.55 24.03
CA SER A 259 2.70 6.36 24.83
C SER A 259 1.67 5.22 24.84
N ASN A 260 0.41 5.53 24.53
CA ASN A 260 -0.73 4.61 24.61
C ASN A 260 -1.62 4.61 23.36
N GLY A 261 -1.20 5.21 22.24
CA GLY A 261 -2.04 5.33 21.04
C GLY A 261 -1.37 6.08 19.91
N VAL A 262 -2.17 6.45 18.92
CA VAL A 262 -1.74 7.14 17.71
C VAL A 262 -2.14 8.61 17.80
N LYS A 263 -1.28 9.51 17.33
CA LYS A 263 -1.54 10.96 17.31
C LYS A 263 -2.39 11.34 16.11
N ASP A 264 -3.04 12.50 16.20
CA ASP A 264 -3.52 13.20 15.01
C ASP A 264 -2.32 13.68 14.16
N GLY A 265 -2.49 13.69 12.84
CA GLY A 265 -1.45 14.06 11.87
C GLY A 265 -0.86 12.84 11.15
N PRO A 266 0.47 12.66 11.11
CA PRO A 266 1.09 11.57 10.37
C PRO A 266 0.63 10.18 10.86
N ASN A 267 -0.01 9.42 9.99
CA ASN A 267 -0.61 8.13 10.32
C ASN A 267 0.37 6.94 10.22
N GLY A 268 1.65 7.21 9.96
CA GLY A 268 2.71 6.21 9.85
C GLY A 268 3.94 6.73 9.11
N LEU A 269 4.81 5.81 8.72
CA LEU A 269 6.06 6.12 8.03
C LEU A 269 5.99 5.65 6.57
N LEU A 270 6.43 6.53 5.65
CA LEU A 270 6.79 6.16 4.28
C LEU A 270 8.30 6.01 4.21
N TYR A 271 8.79 4.99 3.49
CA TYR A 271 10.22 4.79 3.31
C TYR A 271 10.58 4.33 1.91
N VAL A 272 11.80 4.69 1.50
CA VAL A 272 12.45 4.29 0.25
C VAL A 272 13.85 3.78 0.59
N MET A 273 14.10 2.51 0.32
CA MET A 273 15.45 1.94 0.28
C MET A 273 16.04 2.25 -1.09
N TYR A 274 17.25 2.81 -1.13
CA TYR A 274 17.87 3.26 -2.38
C TYR A 274 19.39 3.10 -2.37
N GLN A 275 19.99 3.23 -3.55
CA GLN A 275 21.43 3.30 -3.77
C GLN A 275 21.75 4.54 -4.60
N LEU A 276 22.98 5.04 -4.48
CA LEU A 276 23.46 6.22 -5.18
C LEU A 276 24.48 5.81 -6.23
N THR A 277 24.39 6.35 -7.44
CA THR A 277 25.40 6.10 -8.49
C THR A 277 26.60 7.06 -8.42
N SER A 278 26.50 8.11 -7.61
CA SER A 278 27.57 9.10 -7.39
C SER A 278 27.44 9.77 -6.01
N ASP A 279 28.51 10.37 -5.52
CA ASP A 279 28.56 11.02 -4.20
C ASP A 279 27.70 12.29 -4.11
N ASN A 280 27.47 12.96 -5.24
CA ASN A 280 26.61 14.14 -5.35
C ASN A 280 25.53 13.88 -6.41
N PRO A 281 24.56 13.02 -6.11
CA PRO A 281 23.64 12.45 -7.10
C PRO A 281 22.64 13.50 -7.56
N SER A 282 22.36 13.54 -8.86
CA SER A 282 21.11 14.11 -9.37
C SER A 282 19.91 13.22 -9.03
N PRO A 283 18.65 13.70 -9.17
CA PRO A 283 17.46 12.88 -8.88
C PRO A 283 17.40 11.56 -9.66
N ALA A 284 17.98 11.50 -10.86
CA ALA A 284 18.02 10.27 -11.67
C ALA A 284 19.07 9.25 -11.21
N GLU A 285 20.04 9.70 -10.41
CA GLU A 285 21.13 8.90 -9.82
C GLU A 285 20.79 8.34 -8.44
N ILE A 286 19.58 8.65 -7.93
CA ILE A 286 19.00 8.05 -6.73
C ILE A 286 18.13 6.88 -7.17
N ILE A 287 18.68 5.66 -7.09
CA ILE A 287 18.07 4.45 -7.63
C ILE A 287 17.22 3.78 -6.55
N PRO A 288 15.87 3.77 -6.67
CA PRO A 288 15.02 3.09 -5.71
C PRO A 288 15.22 1.57 -5.81
N ARG A 289 15.41 0.93 -4.68
CA ARG A 289 15.47 -0.54 -4.55
C ARG A 289 14.20 -1.08 -3.92
N TYR A 290 13.57 -0.36 -3.00
CA TYR A 290 12.29 -0.76 -2.43
C TYR A 290 11.53 0.42 -1.87
N ILE A 291 10.22 0.44 -2.04
CA ILE A 291 9.32 1.45 -1.47
C ILE A 291 8.32 0.73 -0.58
N GLY A 292 8.08 1.26 0.60
CA GLY A 292 7.02 0.71 1.45
C GLY A 292 6.55 1.65 2.53
N LYS A 293 5.52 1.19 3.25
CA LYS A 293 4.97 1.91 4.41
C LYS A 293 4.97 1.10 5.70
N ALA A 294 4.80 1.81 6.81
CA ALA A 294 4.48 1.25 8.11
C ALA A 294 3.40 2.11 8.78
N GLU A 295 2.20 1.58 8.96
CA GLU A 295 1.11 2.31 9.60
C GLU A 295 1.19 2.25 11.13
N ALA A 296 0.93 3.39 11.77
CA ALA A 296 0.88 3.55 13.22
C ALA A 296 -0.38 2.92 13.81
N TYR A 297 -1.50 3.02 13.08
CA TYR A 297 -2.70 2.25 13.35
C TYR A 297 -2.51 0.79 12.92
N GLY A 298 -2.78 -0.16 13.81
CA GLY A 298 -2.66 -1.59 13.49
C GLY A 298 -3.89 -2.12 12.77
N LYS A 299 -3.81 -3.31 12.15
CA LYS A 299 -5.00 -4.00 11.58
C LYS A 299 -5.86 -4.72 12.61
N LYS A 300 -5.29 -5.00 13.80
CA LYS A 300 -5.92 -5.80 14.87
C LYS A 300 -6.00 -5.07 16.21
N ASN A 301 -5.39 -3.90 16.32
CA ASN A 301 -5.27 -3.11 17.54
C ASN A 301 -5.07 -1.66 17.14
N GLU A 302 -5.48 -0.72 18.00
CA GLU A 302 -5.32 0.71 17.75
C GLU A 302 -3.86 1.08 17.50
N LEU A 303 -2.95 0.61 18.36
CA LEU A 303 -1.52 0.78 18.15
C LEU A 303 -0.90 -0.44 17.46
N SER A 304 -0.36 -0.20 16.28
CA SER A 304 0.40 -1.17 15.47
C SER A 304 1.59 -1.74 16.23
N ALA A 305 1.83 -3.05 16.09
CA ALA A 305 2.99 -3.72 16.66
C ALA A 305 4.32 -3.10 16.17
N ASN A 306 4.32 -2.47 14.99
CA ASN A 306 5.48 -1.78 14.43
C ASN A 306 5.88 -0.53 15.23
N PHE A 307 4.95 0.05 16.00
CA PHE A 307 5.17 1.30 16.74
C PHE A 307 5.14 1.11 18.26
N LYS A 308 4.83 -0.08 18.78
CA LYS A 308 4.71 -0.34 20.24
C LYS A 308 5.96 0.05 21.03
N GLU A 309 7.13 -0.31 20.55
CA GLU A 309 8.39 -0.01 21.23
C GLU A 309 8.74 1.49 21.11
N ILE A 310 8.45 2.11 19.97
CA ILE A 310 8.64 3.55 19.72
C ILE A 310 7.75 4.37 20.67
N ALA A 311 6.46 4.05 20.72
CA ALA A 311 5.46 4.68 21.59
C ALA A 311 5.87 4.63 23.07
N LYS A 312 6.33 3.45 23.52
CA LYS A 312 6.74 3.24 24.91
C LYS A 312 8.17 3.70 25.20
N ASN A 313 8.86 4.30 24.22
CA ASN A 313 10.25 4.72 24.30
C ASN A 313 11.19 3.61 24.81
N ARG A 314 11.00 2.39 24.31
CA ARG A 314 11.79 1.20 24.64
C ARG A 314 12.79 0.89 23.55
N THR A 315 13.86 0.20 23.91
CA THR A 315 14.96 -0.13 23.00
C THR A 315 14.67 -1.31 22.06
N GLY A 316 13.59 -2.08 22.28
CA GLY A 316 13.29 -3.23 21.45
C GLY A 316 13.06 -2.88 19.97
N THR A 317 13.58 -3.70 19.07
CA THR A 317 13.57 -3.47 17.62
C THR A 317 12.91 -4.60 16.81
N ARG A 318 12.24 -5.57 17.45
CA ARG A 318 11.65 -6.74 16.76
C ARG A 318 10.77 -6.41 15.55
N SER A 319 9.81 -5.50 15.73
CA SER A 319 8.87 -5.12 14.66
C SER A 319 9.21 -3.78 13.99
N PHE A 320 9.66 -2.84 14.81
CA PHE A 320 10.27 -1.55 14.48
C PHE A 320 9.98 -0.96 13.09
N ALA A 321 8.80 -0.37 12.92
CA ALA A 321 8.37 0.26 11.67
C ALA A 321 8.56 -0.60 10.39
N ARG A 322 8.37 -1.93 10.49
CA ARG A 322 8.64 -2.94 9.44
C ARG A 322 10.12 -3.26 9.19
N TRP A 323 11.05 -2.48 9.75
CA TRP A 323 12.51 -2.65 9.62
C TRP A 323 13.16 -3.45 10.75
N GLY A 324 12.35 -4.14 11.56
CA GLY A 324 12.81 -4.88 12.71
C GLY A 324 13.63 -6.13 12.44
N ASP A 325 14.26 -6.64 13.49
CA ASP A 325 15.13 -7.83 13.50
C ASP A 325 14.39 -9.17 13.57
N GLY A 326 13.07 -9.18 13.75
CA GLY A 326 12.31 -10.43 13.76
C GLY A 326 12.16 -11.05 12.36
N SER A 327 12.00 -12.37 12.29
CA SER A 327 11.86 -13.19 11.07
C SER A 327 10.58 -13.00 10.22
N TYR A 328 9.80 -11.94 10.47
CA TYR A 328 8.65 -11.49 9.65
C TYR A 328 8.72 -10.00 9.29
N TRP A 329 9.89 -9.38 9.49
CA TRP A 329 10.17 -7.96 9.27
C TRP A 329 11.43 -7.85 8.40
N HIS A 330 11.61 -6.71 7.73
CA HIS A 330 12.50 -6.61 6.57
C HIS A 330 13.95 -7.02 6.87
N VAL A 331 14.52 -6.58 7.99
CA VAL A 331 15.92 -6.90 8.34
C VAL A 331 16.06 -8.34 8.83
N GLY A 332 15.12 -8.83 9.64
CA GLY A 332 15.14 -10.23 10.08
C GLY A 332 14.99 -11.20 8.90
N GLU A 333 13.97 -11.03 8.04
CA GLU A 333 13.79 -11.89 6.86
C GLU A 333 14.97 -11.83 5.88
N LEU A 334 15.60 -10.67 5.75
CA LEU A 334 16.81 -10.51 4.93
C LEU A 334 18.01 -11.22 5.58
N SER A 335 18.16 -11.12 6.90
CA SER A 335 19.22 -11.83 7.64
C SER A 335 19.06 -13.34 7.51
N ASP A 336 17.85 -13.85 7.75
CA ASP A 336 17.51 -15.26 7.60
C ASP A 336 17.84 -15.75 6.16
N THR A 337 17.60 -14.91 5.15
CA THR A 337 17.95 -15.24 3.76
C THR A 337 19.47 -15.23 3.52
N VAL A 338 20.19 -14.22 4.03
CA VAL A 338 21.64 -14.08 3.84
C VAL A 338 22.41 -15.21 4.52
N PHE A 339 21.92 -15.68 5.68
CA PHE A 339 22.52 -16.78 6.44
C PHE A 339 21.94 -18.16 6.10
N GLY A 340 21.01 -18.25 5.14
CA GLY A 340 20.50 -19.53 4.63
C GLY A 340 19.45 -20.21 5.50
N GLU A 341 18.85 -19.52 6.46
CA GLU A 341 17.74 -20.00 7.30
C GLU A 341 16.37 -19.90 6.59
N ASP A 342 16.21 -18.96 5.65
CA ASP A 342 14.99 -18.78 4.83
C ASP A 342 15.34 -18.33 3.39
N SER A 343 14.32 -18.04 2.59
CA SER A 343 14.40 -17.70 1.17
C SER A 343 13.46 -16.58 0.74
N LYS A 344 12.69 -16.00 1.67
CA LYS A 344 11.67 -14.98 1.36
C LYS A 344 12.24 -13.70 0.72
N LYS A 345 13.50 -13.36 0.99
CA LYS A 345 14.14 -12.12 0.51
C LYS A 345 15.29 -12.39 -0.48
N ARG A 346 15.22 -13.49 -1.25
CA ARG A 346 16.28 -13.87 -2.21
C ARG A 346 16.61 -12.79 -3.23
N SER A 347 15.59 -12.12 -3.76
CA SER A 347 15.77 -10.99 -4.68
C SER A 347 16.62 -9.90 -4.03
N TRP A 348 16.28 -9.49 -2.80
CA TRP A 348 17.06 -8.50 -2.04
C TRP A 348 18.47 -8.98 -1.73
N ALA A 349 18.64 -10.20 -1.24
CA ALA A 349 19.96 -10.74 -0.92
C ALA A 349 20.86 -10.78 -2.17
N SER A 350 20.34 -11.31 -3.28
CA SER A 350 21.03 -11.38 -4.58
C SER A 350 21.45 -10.01 -5.08
N GLU A 351 20.61 -9.00 -4.86
CA GLU A 351 20.77 -7.68 -5.43
C GLU A 351 21.63 -6.74 -4.57
N LEU A 352 21.55 -6.86 -3.25
CA LEU A 352 22.28 -6.00 -2.31
C LEU A 352 23.65 -6.54 -1.91
N PHE A 353 23.82 -7.87 -1.85
CA PHE A 353 25.03 -8.50 -1.30
C PHE A 353 25.84 -9.24 -2.37
N LYS A 354 27.15 -9.35 -2.14
CA LYS A 354 27.99 -10.30 -2.88
C LYS A 354 27.60 -11.72 -2.47
N GLN A 355 27.52 -12.61 -3.46
CA GLN A 355 27.10 -14.00 -3.29
C GLN A 355 27.88 -14.69 -2.15
N GLY A 356 27.16 -15.40 -1.28
CA GLY A 356 27.73 -16.13 -0.17
C GLY A 356 28.33 -15.27 0.93
N THR A 357 27.99 -13.98 1.00
CA THR A 357 28.54 -13.05 2.00
C THR A 357 27.49 -12.07 2.52
N HIS A 358 27.81 -11.42 3.64
CA HIS A 358 27.13 -10.20 4.12
C HIS A 358 27.82 -8.91 3.67
N GLN A 359 28.65 -8.95 2.62
CA GLN A 359 29.28 -7.76 2.06
C GLN A 359 28.33 -7.12 1.03
N LEU A 360 28.03 -5.84 1.18
CA LEU A 360 27.22 -5.12 0.19
C LEU A 360 27.98 -4.98 -1.14
N LYS A 361 27.25 -4.98 -2.25
CA LYS A 361 27.81 -4.60 -3.56
C LYS A 361 28.07 -3.10 -3.63
N GLU A 362 27.13 -2.33 -3.09
CA GLU A 362 27.12 -0.87 -3.04
C GLU A 362 26.44 -0.41 -1.75
N GLN A 363 26.83 0.75 -1.23
CA GLN A 363 26.22 1.32 -0.03
C GLN A 363 24.71 1.45 -0.20
N THR A 364 23.95 0.89 0.74
CA THR A 364 22.49 0.94 0.73
C THR A 364 22.02 1.95 1.78
N TYR A 365 21.09 2.81 1.39
CA TYR A 365 20.54 3.89 2.21
C TYR A 365 19.04 3.69 2.44
N LEU A 366 18.52 4.29 3.50
CA LEU A 366 17.09 4.30 3.79
C LEU A 366 16.61 5.73 4.04
N TRP A 367 15.79 6.24 3.13
CA TRP A 367 15.00 7.44 3.36
C TRP A 367 13.72 7.03 4.08
N ILE A 368 13.40 7.68 5.21
CA ILE A 368 12.17 7.42 5.96
C ILE A 368 11.66 8.69 6.61
N ARG A 369 10.36 8.94 6.48
CA ARG A 369 9.67 10.11 7.06
C ARG A 369 8.30 9.74 7.59
N ALA A 370 7.89 10.41 8.67
CA ALA A 370 6.49 10.44 9.08
C ALA A 370 5.69 11.11 7.97
N TRP A 371 4.82 10.34 7.33
CA TRP A 371 4.12 10.79 6.14
C TRP A 371 2.96 11.70 6.52
N ASP A 372 3.06 12.93 6.05
CA ASP A 372 2.10 14.00 6.31
C ASP A 372 1.67 14.59 4.97
N PRO A 373 0.42 14.37 4.52
CA PRO A 373 -0.06 14.88 3.25
C PRO A 373 -0.13 16.42 3.19
N GLU A 374 -0.08 17.11 4.33
CA GLU A 374 0.01 18.57 4.37
C GLU A 374 1.45 19.07 4.14
N LYS A 375 2.45 18.26 4.50
CA LYS A 375 3.87 18.60 4.33
C LYS A 375 4.46 18.08 3.02
N TYR A 376 4.02 16.90 2.58
CA TYR A 376 4.53 16.22 1.40
C TYR A 376 3.44 16.03 0.35
N THR A 377 3.71 16.52 -0.86
CA THR A 377 2.82 16.31 -2.01
C THR A 377 3.02 14.90 -2.56
N GLY A 378 1.91 14.24 -2.93
CA GLY A 378 1.95 12.99 -3.68
C GLY A 378 2.57 13.19 -5.07
N PRO A 379 2.99 12.10 -5.74
CA PRO A 379 3.79 12.22 -6.97
C PRO A 379 2.99 12.71 -8.19
N TYR A 380 1.66 12.75 -8.10
CA TYR A 380 0.76 13.34 -9.10
C TYR A 380 0.30 14.76 -8.73
N GLY A 381 1.02 15.44 -7.83
CA GLY A 381 0.80 16.87 -7.57
C GLY A 381 -0.42 17.19 -6.70
N TYR A 382 -0.99 16.20 -5.99
CA TYR A 382 -2.01 16.39 -4.96
C TYR A 382 -1.59 15.71 -3.65
N PRO A 383 -2.13 16.14 -2.48
CA PRO A 383 -1.92 15.46 -1.21
C PRO A 383 -2.46 14.02 -1.24
N ALA A 384 -1.58 13.02 -1.06
CA ALA A 384 -1.96 11.62 -1.04
C ALA A 384 -1.75 11.03 0.36
N TYR A 385 -2.65 10.18 0.84
CA TYR A 385 -2.50 9.54 2.15
C TYR A 385 -1.42 8.46 2.12
N LEU A 386 -0.89 8.09 3.28
CA LEU A 386 0.13 7.04 3.38
C LEU A 386 -0.32 5.72 2.73
N ALA A 387 -1.61 5.38 2.88
CA ALA A 387 -2.17 4.17 2.31
C ALA A 387 -2.14 4.15 0.78
N GLU A 388 -2.33 5.32 0.14
CA GLU A 388 -2.38 5.53 -1.30
C GLU A 388 -0.99 5.77 -1.91
N VAL A 389 -0.19 6.65 -1.30
CA VAL A 389 1.06 7.17 -1.86
C VAL A 389 2.09 6.07 -2.15
N GLU A 390 2.11 5.00 -1.34
CA GLU A 390 3.00 3.85 -1.54
C GLU A 390 2.79 3.23 -2.93
N GLY A 391 1.54 2.89 -3.29
CA GLY A 391 1.23 2.29 -4.59
C GLY A 391 1.49 3.24 -5.75
N LEU A 392 1.18 4.53 -5.58
CA LEU A 392 1.46 5.56 -6.58
C LEU A 392 2.97 5.67 -6.87
N LEU A 393 3.81 5.66 -5.83
CA LEU A 393 5.26 5.74 -5.97
C LEU A 393 5.85 4.46 -6.54
N ILE A 394 5.38 3.28 -6.12
CA ILE A 394 5.83 2.00 -6.69
C ILE A 394 5.56 1.97 -8.20
N GLY A 395 4.37 2.38 -8.65
CA GLY A 395 4.03 2.39 -10.07
C GLY A 395 4.94 3.31 -10.91
N LEU A 396 5.31 4.47 -10.37
CA LEU A 396 6.23 5.40 -11.04
C LEU A 396 7.70 4.91 -11.01
N ALA A 397 8.13 4.37 -9.87
CA ALA A 397 9.47 3.81 -9.72
C ALA A 397 9.68 2.58 -10.61
N TYR A 398 8.68 1.70 -10.72
CA TYR A 398 8.74 0.52 -11.58
C TYR A 398 8.86 0.88 -13.06
N GLU A 399 8.08 1.85 -13.53
CA GLU A 399 8.21 2.34 -14.91
C GLU A 399 9.62 2.88 -15.20
N THR A 400 10.21 3.55 -14.21
CA THR A 400 11.52 4.22 -14.37
C THR A 400 12.69 3.26 -14.19
N TYR A 401 12.56 2.27 -13.31
CA TYR A 401 13.61 1.33 -12.90
C TYR A 401 13.08 -0.12 -12.83
N PRO A 402 12.54 -0.67 -13.93
CA PRO A 402 11.83 -1.95 -13.91
C PRO A 402 12.71 -3.14 -13.52
N THR A 403 14.02 -3.04 -13.74
CA THR A 403 15.00 -4.09 -13.44
C THR A 403 15.69 -3.93 -12.08
N GLN A 404 15.53 -2.79 -11.42
CA GLN A 404 16.22 -2.48 -10.16
C GLN A 404 15.27 -2.43 -8.95
N LEU A 405 13.98 -2.15 -9.17
CA LEU A 405 12.99 -2.12 -8.09
C LEU A 405 12.68 -3.55 -7.60
N LEU A 406 12.73 -3.76 -6.29
CA LEU A 406 12.60 -5.05 -5.60
C LEU A 406 11.25 -5.20 -4.88
N ASN A 407 10.27 -4.37 -5.22
CA ASN A 407 8.89 -4.54 -4.80
C ASN A 407 8.31 -5.78 -5.50
N HIS A 408 7.59 -6.63 -4.75
CA HIS A 408 6.89 -7.81 -5.28
C HIS A 408 5.40 -7.57 -5.49
N HIS A 409 4.84 -6.61 -4.77
CA HIS A 409 3.44 -6.17 -4.86
C HIS A 409 3.37 -4.82 -5.56
N GLU A 410 2.20 -4.49 -6.12
CA GLU A 410 1.97 -3.27 -6.92
C GLU A 410 2.82 -3.17 -8.19
N VAL A 411 3.44 -4.29 -8.61
CA VAL A 411 4.19 -4.43 -9.88
C VAL A 411 3.63 -5.62 -10.67
N PRO A 412 3.89 -5.73 -11.97
CA PRO A 412 3.49 -6.89 -12.77
C PRO A 412 3.97 -8.23 -12.19
N GLU A 413 3.19 -9.29 -12.39
CA GLU A 413 3.55 -10.65 -11.95
C GLU A 413 4.83 -11.16 -12.60
N ASP A 414 5.12 -10.68 -13.81
CA ASP A 414 6.32 -11.01 -14.57
C ASP A 414 7.50 -10.07 -14.28
N ALA A 415 7.34 -9.07 -13.41
CA ALA A 415 8.41 -8.15 -13.02
C ALA A 415 9.65 -8.93 -12.57
N PRO A 416 10.88 -8.48 -12.89
CA PRO A 416 12.10 -9.19 -12.56
C PRO A 416 12.13 -9.65 -11.11
N ALA A 417 11.81 -8.77 -10.15
CA ALA A 417 11.75 -9.09 -8.71
C ALA A 417 10.91 -10.33 -8.37
N ASN A 418 9.84 -10.61 -9.13
CA ASN A 418 8.95 -11.76 -8.94
C ASN A 418 9.46 -13.05 -9.61
N GLN A 419 10.49 -12.97 -10.44
CA GLN A 419 11.09 -14.12 -11.09
C GLN A 419 12.04 -14.86 -10.14
N GLN A 420 12.05 -16.20 -10.24
CA GLN A 420 12.95 -17.05 -9.44
C GLN A 420 14.39 -17.09 -9.95
N GLU A 421 14.74 -16.24 -10.92
CA GLU A 421 16.08 -16.20 -11.52
C GLU A 421 17.15 -15.62 -10.56
N TYR A 422 16.74 -15.06 -9.41
CA TYR A 422 17.65 -14.61 -8.35
C TYR A 422 18.02 -15.75 -7.39
N GLN A 423 19.12 -16.45 -7.69
CA GLN A 423 19.72 -17.43 -6.80
C GLN A 423 20.79 -16.77 -5.92
N PHE A 424 20.39 -16.16 -4.81
CA PHE A 424 21.36 -15.89 -3.74
C PHE A 424 21.77 -17.22 -3.12
N GLN A 425 23.06 -17.53 -3.17
CA GLN A 425 23.63 -18.68 -2.50
C GLN A 425 24.21 -18.21 -1.17
N PRO A 426 23.67 -18.66 -0.02
CA PRO A 426 24.26 -18.32 1.28
C PRO A 426 25.67 -18.94 1.42
N PRO A 427 26.48 -18.46 2.38
CA PRO A 427 27.77 -19.08 2.68
C PRO A 427 27.59 -20.59 2.86
N SER A 428 28.44 -21.40 2.21
CA SER A 428 28.45 -22.85 2.43
C SER A 428 28.99 -23.13 3.83
N GLU A 429 28.35 -24.04 4.58
CA GLU A 429 28.84 -24.51 5.90
C GLU A 429 30.30 -24.97 5.90
#